data_AF-A0A672YK34-F1
#
_entry.id   AF-A0A672YK34-F1
#
_cell.length_a   1.000
_cell.length_b   1.000
_cell.length_c   1.000
_cell.angle_alpha   90.00
_cell.angle_beta   90.00
_cell.angle_gamma   90.00
#
_symmetry.space_group_name_H-M   'P 1'
#
loop_
_entity.id
_entity.type
_entity.pdbx_description
1 polymer ?
#
loop_
_entity_poly.entity_id
_entity_poly.type
_entity_poly.pdbx_seq_one_letter_code
_entity_poly.pdbx_strand_id
1 'polypeptide(L)' 'MRLKEIQRTAHQAWSPAGHHPIYLALGTSAQQLDASFNTTAALEIFEMDFSDPSLDMELKGSLPTSNR' A
#
# COMPACT_ATOMS: atom_id res chain seq x y z
N MET A 1 -19.35 1.42 6.04
CA MET A 1 -19.11 0.59 4.84
C MET A 1 -17.62 0.65 4.52
N ARG A 2 -16.96 -0.47 4.23
CA ARG A 2 -15.56 -0.49 3.75
C ARG A 2 -15.56 -0.38 2.23
N LEU A 3 -14.58 0.34 1.66
CA LEU A 3 -14.49 0.57 0.21
C LEU A 3 -13.41 -0.31 -0.43
N LYS A 4 -12.22 -0.33 0.17
CA LYS A 4 -11.10 -1.20 -0.16
C LYS A 4 -10.29 -1.48 1.11
N GLU A 5 -9.49 -2.53 1.12
CA GLU A 5 -8.64 -2.91 2.24
C GLU A 5 -7.24 -3.35 1.80
N ILE A 6 -6.25 -3.04 2.66
CA ILE A 6 -4.89 -3.54 2.58
C ILE A 6 -4.49 -3.97 3.98
N GLN A 7 -4.08 -5.23 4.13
CA GLN A 7 -3.69 -5.80 5.42
C GLN A 7 -2.19 -5.61 5.67
N ARG A 8 -1.73 -4.35 5.78
CA ARG A 8 -0.33 -4.00 6.03
C ARG A 8 -0.19 -2.89 7.07
N THR A 9 0.87 -2.96 7.87
CA THR A 9 1.23 -1.90 8.82
C THR A 9 2.31 -1.02 8.18
N ALA A 10 1.89 0.08 7.57
CA ALA A 10 2.76 0.96 6.80
C ALA A 10 2.29 2.42 6.91
N HIS A 11 3.15 3.36 6.54
CA HIS A 11 2.79 4.76 6.38
C HIS A 11 2.12 4.97 5.03
N GLN A 12 0.95 5.63 5.01
CA GLN A 12 0.15 5.83 3.81
C GLN A 12 0.27 7.25 3.24
N ALA A 13 0.32 7.35 1.91
CA ALA A 13 0.27 8.60 1.17
C ALA A 13 -0.60 8.47 -0.08
N TRP A 14 -1.51 9.44 -0.29
CA TRP A 14 -2.43 9.44 -1.42
C TRP A 14 -1.86 10.17 -2.63
N SER A 15 -2.21 9.71 -3.84
CA SER A 15 -2.00 10.50 -5.06
C SER A 15 -2.80 11.80 -5.00
N PRO A 16 -2.36 12.86 -5.70
CA PRO A 16 -3.11 14.12 -5.76
C PRO A 16 -4.53 13.92 -6.29
N ALA A 17 -5.52 14.62 -5.72
CA ALA A 17 -6.94 14.43 -6.02
C ALA A 17 -7.35 14.65 -7.49
N GLY A 18 -6.56 15.40 -8.26
CA GLY A 18 -6.81 15.63 -9.68
C GLY A 18 -6.31 14.52 -10.62
N HIS A 19 -5.53 13.56 -10.12
CA HIS A 19 -4.90 12.53 -10.94
C HIS A 19 -5.68 11.21 -10.85
N HIS A 20 -6.08 10.71 -12.02
CA HIS A 20 -6.73 9.41 -12.17
C HIS A 20 -5.86 8.52 -13.07
N PRO A 21 -5.65 7.25 -12.72
CA PRO A 21 -6.25 6.52 -11.59
C PRO A 21 -5.76 6.98 -10.21
N ILE A 22 -6.58 6.72 -9.18
CA ILE A 22 -6.24 7.05 -7.78
C ILE A 22 -5.27 6.00 -7.26
N TYR A 23 -4.13 6.45 -6.73
CA TYR A 23 -3.11 5.57 -6.15
C TYR A 23 -2.91 5.84 -4.67
N LEU A 24 -2.51 4.78 -3.96
CA LEU A 24 -2.12 4.80 -2.55
C LEU A 24 -0.71 4.23 -2.42
N ALA A 25 0.23 5.04 -1.96
CA ALA A 25 1.58 4.60 -1.65
C ALA A 25 1.65 4.17 -0.18
N LEU A 26 2.18 2.97 0.08
CA LEU A 26 2.45 2.43 1.39
C LEU A 26 3.96 2.27 1.59
N GLY A 27 4.51 2.95 2.60
CA GLY A 27 5.89 2.81 3.02
C GLY A 27 5.99 2.03 4.32
N THR A 28 6.53 0.81 4.29
CA THR A 28 6.84 0.03 5.50
C THR A 28 8.23 0.41 5.99
N SER A 29 8.36 0.75 7.27
CA SER A 29 9.66 1.01 7.91
C SER A 29 10.21 -0.26 8.58
N ALA A 30 11.53 -0.48 8.56
CA ALA A 30 12.19 -1.72 9.01
C ALA A 30 12.09 -2.00 10.53
N GLN A 31 11.31 -1.22 11.26
CA GLN A 31 11.07 -1.35 12.70
C GLN A 31 9.61 -1.69 13.04
N GLN A 32 8.72 -1.72 12.04
CA GLN A 32 7.36 -2.22 12.20
C GLN A 32 7.35 -3.73 11.98
N LEU A 33 7.18 -4.49 13.05
CA LEU A 33 6.85 -5.91 13.00
C LEU A 33 5.45 -6.05 12.42
N ASP A 34 5.33 -6.50 11.17
CA ASP A 34 4.05 -6.96 10.64
C ASP A 34 3.65 -8.31 11.26
N ALA A 35 2.40 -8.74 11.05
CA ALA A 35 1.87 -10.00 11.57
C ALA A 35 2.64 -11.25 11.08
N SER A 36 3.56 -11.09 10.13
CA SER A 36 4.37 -12.13 9.50
C SER A 36 5.85 -12.05 9.86
N PHE A 37 6.25 -11.24 10.86
CA PHE A 37 7.65 -11.02 11.26
C PHE A 37 8.57 -10.51 10.13
N ASN A 38 8.00 -9.85 9.13
CA ASN A 38 8.77 -9.31 8.03
C ASN A 38 9.37 -7.94 8.42
N THR A 39 10.70 -7.84 8.51
CA THR A 39 11.41 -6.57 8.80
C THR A 39 11.83 -5.82 7.53
N THR A 40 11.25 -6.17 6.38
CA THR A 40 11.61 -5.56 5.10
C THR A 40 10.95 -4.20 4.97
N ALA A 41 11.76 -3.15 4.88
CA ALA A 41 11.27 -1.86 4.45
C ALA A 41 10.90 -1.94 2.97
N ALA A 42 9.74 -1.42 2.59
CA ALA A 42 9.29 -1.47 1.21
C ALA A 42 8.41 -0.26 0.90
N LEU A 43 8.52 0.23 -0.32
CA LEU A 43 7.58 1.20 -0.88
C LEU A 43 6.69 0.47 -1.88
N GLU A 44 5.39 0.46 -1.63
CA GLU A 44 4.39 -0.23 -2.43
C GLU A 44 3.36 0.78 -2.94
N ILE A 45 2.89 0.60 -4.18
CA ILE A 45 1.89 1.46 -4.81
C ILE A 45 0.69 0.59 -5.16
N PHE A 46 -0.46 0.97 -4.63
CA PHE A 46 -1.73 0.30 -4.85
C PHE A 46 -2.65 1.19 -5.68
N GLU A 47 -3.41 0.60 -6.60
CA GLU A 47 -4.48 1.30 -7.31
C GLU A 47 -5.81 1.16 -6.57
N MET A 48 -6.53 2.26 -6.49
CA MET A 48 -7.90 2.30 -6.00
C MET A 48 -8.87 2.24 -7.16
N ASP A 49 -9.15 1.02 -7.61
CA ASP A 49 -10.15 0.74 -8.63
C ASP A 49 -11.52 0.43 -8.00
N PHE A 50 -12.50 1.31 -8.21
CA PHE A 50 -13.88 1.11 -7.77
C PHE A 50 -14.73 0.30 -8.76
N SER A 51 -14.21 -0.01 -9.95
CA SER A 51 -14.88 -0.88 -10.92
C SER A 51 -14.83 -2.35 -10.48
N ASP A 52 -13.79 -2.74 -9.75
CA ASP A 52 -13.67 -4.04 -9.10
C ASP A 52 -14.43 -4.05 -7.76
N PRO A 53 -15.48 -4.90 -7.61
CA PRO A 53 -16.23 -5.04 -6.37
C PRO A 53 -15.45 -5.73 -5.24
N SER A 54 -14.26 -6.29 -5.53
CA SER A 54 -13.39 -6.85 -4.49
C SER A 54 -13.00 -5.78 -3.47
N LEU A 55 -12.79 -6.20 -2.23
CA LEU A 55 -12.22 -5.33 -1.20
C LEU A 55 -10.71 -5.17 -1.38
N ASP A 56 -10.04 -6.09 -2.05
CA ASP A 56 -8.59 -6.02 -2.23
C ASP A 56 -8.18 -4.86 -3.15
N MET A 57 -7.05 -4.24 -2.81
CA MET A 57 -6.38 -3.27 -3.68
C MET A 57 -5.30 -3.96 -4.51
N GLU A 58 -5.22 -3.60 -5.79
CA GLU A 58 -4.23 -4.16 -6.70
C GLU A 58 -2.86 -3.48 -6.50
N LEU A 59 -1.82 -4.28 -6.26
CA LEU A 59 -0.45 -3.82 -6.18
C LEU A 59 0.09 -3.54 -7.59
N LYS A 60 0.32 -2.27 -7.90
CA LYS A 60 0.87 -1.83 -9.19
C LYS A 60 2.39 -1.71 -9.22
N GLY A 61 3.02 -1.58 -8.05
CA GLY A 61 4.47 -1.51 -7.95
C GLY A 61 4.95 -1.77 -6.53
N SER A 62 6.11 -2.40 -6.41
CA SER A 62 6.77 -2.63 -5.13
C SER A 62 8.27 -2.43 -5.31
N LEU A 63 8.86 -1.68 -4.39
CA LEU A 63 10.29 -1.48 -4.27
C LEU A 63 10.71 -1.88 -2.86
N PRO A 64 11.28 -3.09 -2.68
CA PRO A 64 11.88 -3.46 -1.40
C PRO A 64 13.16 -2.64 -1.19
N THR A 65 13.40 -2.22 0.04
CA THR A 65 14.62 -1.54 0.45
C THR A 65 15.30 -2.31 1.58
N SER A 66 16.61 -2.49 1.44
CA SER A 66 17.45 -3.11 2.47
C SER A 66 17.92 -2.10 3.53
N ASN A 67 17.59 -0.82 3.34
CA ASN A 67 18.05 0.26 4.21
C ASN A 67 17.11 0.37 5.43
N ARG A 68 17.70 0.26 6.62
CA ARG A 68 17.01 0.25 7.91
C ARG A 68 16.75 1.65 8.46
#